data_AF-A0A2V7VJZ2-F1
#
_entry.id   AF-A0A2V7VJZ2-F1
#
_cell.length_a   1.000
_cell.length_b   1.000
_cell.length_c   1.000
_cell.angle_alpha   90.00
_cell.angle_beta   90.00
_cell.angle_gamma   90.00
#
_symmetry.space_group_name_H-M   'P 1'
#
loop_
_entity.id
_entity.type
_entity.pdbx_description
1 polymer ?
#
loop_
_entity_poly.entity_id
_entity_poly.type
_entity_poly.pdbx_seq_one_letter_code
_entity_poly.pdbx_strand_id
1 'polypeptide(L)' 'PGSTYDTYRPAYQYGWESYAQYEGRRFDEVEPELARDWDASRNRLSWDRAREATRDAWDRLDGGATEEEEEE' A
#
# COMPACT_ATOMS: atom_id res chain seq x y z
N PRO A 1 9.82 -4.77 20.28
CA PRO A 1 10.81 -4.19 19.33
C PRO A 1 10.11 -3.92 17.99
N GLY A 2 9.89 -2.64 17.66
CA GLY A 2 9.02 -2.15 16.58
C GLY A 2 9.57 -2.27 15.15
N SER A 3 10.55 -3.13 14.91
CA SER A 3 11.29 -3.18 13.63
C SER A 3 10.43 -3.60 12.43
N THR A 4 9.29 -4.26 12.63
CA THR A 4 8.38 -4.60 11.53
C THR A 4 7.61 -3.39 11.04
N TYR A 5 7.08 -2.56 11.94
CA TYR A 5 6.26 -1.40 11.56
C TYR A 5 7.06 -0.39 10.73
N ASP A 6 8.26 0.00 11.18
CA ASP A 6 9.13 0.91 10.42
C ASP A 6 9.57 0.36 9.06
N THR A 7 9.61 -0.97 8.93
CA THR A 7 9.98 -1.64 7.68
C THR A 7 8.82 -1.66 6.68
N TYR A 8 7.59 -1.84 7.15
CA TYR A 8 6.36 -1.81 6.32
C TYR A 8 5.79 -0.41 6.10
N ARG A 9 6.24 0.60 6.85
CA ARG A 9 5.84 2.00 6.72
C ARG A 9 5.87 2.51 5.27
N PRO A 10 6.95 2.30 4.47
CA PRO A 10 6.97 2.70 3.07
C PRO A 10 5.98 1.91 2.20
N ALA A 11 5.60 0.68 2.57
CA ALA A 11 4.63 -0.11 1.80
C ALA A 11 3.20 0.40 2.02
N TYR A 12 2.84 0.73 3.27
CA TYR A 12 1.56 1.39 3.56
C TYR A 12 1.46 2.75 2.88
N GLN A 13 2.54 3.54 2.95
CA GLN A 13 2.58 4.85 2.32
C GLN A 13 2.43 4.75 0.80
N TYR A 14 3.16 3.82 0.19
CA TYR A 14 3.04 3.54 -1.22
C TYR A 14 1.64 3.06 -1.60
N GLY A 15 0.97 2.28 -0.75
CA GLY A 15 -0.43 1.86 -0.94
C GLY A 15 -1.41 3.01 -1.12
N TRP A 16 -1.45 3.97 -0.19
CA TRP A 16 -2.38 5.10 -0.35
C TRP A 16 -1.97 6.06 -1.46
N GLU A 17 -0.66 6.27 -1.69
CA GLU A 17 -0.19 7.18 -2.75
C GLU A 17 -0.51 6.61 -4.12
N SER A 18 -0.31 5.31 -4.30
CA SER A 18 -0.72 4.62 -5.52
C SER A 18 -2.23 4.60 -5.68
N TYR A 19 -3.01 4.35 -4.62
CA TYR A 19 -4.47 4.39 -4.70
C TYR A 19 -4.98 5.74 -5.20
N ALA A 20 -4.46 6.85 -4.66
CA ALA A 20 -4.82 8.20 -5.10
C ALA A 20 -4.38 8.48 -6.55
N GLN A 21 -3.23 7.97 -6.99
CA GLN A 21 -2.79 8.11 -8.38
C GLN A 21 -3.59 7.25 -9.37
N TYR A 22 -4.06 6.10 -8.93
CA TYR A 22 -4.80 5.13 -9.74
C TYR A 22 -6.28 5.05 -9.33
N GLU A 23 -6.83 6.13 -8.79
CA GLU A 23 -8.20 6.19 -8.28
C GLU A 23 -9.19 5.74 -9.35
N GLY A 24 -10.11 4.83 -8.97
CA GLY A 24 -11.07 4.23 -9.89
C GLY A 24 -10.56 3.03 -10.70
N ARG A 25 -9.30 2.61 -10.53
CA ARG A 25 -8.78 1.32 -11.03
C ARG A 25 -8.72 0.28 -9.92
N ARG A 26 -8.76 -1.01 -10.28
CA ARG A 26 -8.60 -2.10 -9.30
C ARG A 26 -7.13 -2.41 -9.03
N PHE A 27 -6.84 -2.88 -7.82
CA PHE A 27 -5.51 -3.31 -7.43
C PHE A 27 -4.92 -4.33 -8.42
N ASP A 28 -5.70 -5.32 -8.86
CA ASP A 28 -5.24 -6.33 -9.83
C ASP A 28 -4.79 -5.74 -11.17
N GLU A 29 -5.36 -4.60 -11.59
CA GLU A 29 -5.00 -3.96 -12.85
C GLU A 29 -3.69 -3.18 -12.76
N VAL A 30 -3.38 -2.64 -11.58
CA VAL A 30 -2.17 -1.85 -11.33
C VAL A 30 -1.07 -2.64 -10.64
N GLU A 31 -1.38 -3.82 -10.07
CA GLU A 31 -0.42 -4.71 -9.41
C GLU A 31 0.90 -4.88 -10.19
N PRO A 32 0.89 -5.18 -11.51
CA PRO A 32 2.14 -5.32 -12.26
C PRO A 32 2.91 -4.00 -12.45
N GLU A 33 2.21 -2.87 -12.49
CA GLU A 33 2.84 -1.53 -12.55
C GLU A 33 3.50 -1.22 -11.20
N LEU A 34 2.73 -1.38 -10.11
CA LEU A 34 3.20 -1.19 -8.74
C LEU A 34 4.38 -2.09 -8.40
N ALA A 35 4.35 -3.34 -8.85
CA ALA A 35 5.45 -4.29 -8.68
C ALA A 35 6.73 -3.78 -9.33
N ARG A 36 6.64 -3.27 -10.56
CA ARG A 36 7.80 -2.71 -11.28
C ARG A 36 8.35 -1.46 -10.59
N ASP A 37 7.49 -0.54 -10.19
CA ASP A 37 7.90 0.69 -9.53
C ASP A 37 8.49 0.42 -8.14
N TRP A 38 7.93 -0.55 -7.42
CA TRP A 38 8.47 -0.98 -6.14
C TRP A 38 9.84 -1.66 -6.27
N ASP A 39 10.02 -2.53 -7.26
CA ASP A 39 11.30 -3.19 -7.53
C ASP A 39 12.36 -2.21 -8.06
N ALA A 40 11.94 -1.22 -8.84
CA ALA A 40 12.78 -0.12 -9.29
C ALA A 40 13.20 0.80 -8.13
N SER A 41 12.35 0.92 -7.11
CA SER A 41 12.67 1.62 -5.88
C SER A 41 13.62 0.75 -5.06
N ARG A 42 14.73 1.31 -4.56
CA ARG A 42 15.71 0.56 -3.72
C ARG A 42 15.16 0.31 -2.31
N ASN A 43 14.05 -0.40 -2.23
CA ASN A 43 13.31 -0.64 -1.00
C ASN A 43 13.93 -1.84 -0.27
N ARG A 44 13.87 -1.81 1.07
CA ARG A 44 14.42 -2.89 1.90
C ARG A 44 13.53 -4.14 1.93
N LEU A 45 12.30 -4.04 1.44
CA LEU A 45 11.33 -5.12 1.35
C LEU A 45 11.13 -5.54 -0.10
N SER A 46 11.00 -6.84 -0.33
CA SER A 46 10.57 -7.40 -1.61
C SER A 46 9.12 -7.05 -1.90
N TRP A 47 8.77 -6.98 -3.19
CA TRP A 47 7.40 -6.73 -3.64
C TRP A 47 6.39 -7.70 -3.01
N ASP A 48 6.67 -9.00 -2.88
CA ASP A 48 5.77 -9.96 -2.21
C ASP A 48 5.27 -9.46 -0.84
N ARG A 49 6.20 -8.96 -0.01
CA ARG A 49 5.90 -8.43 1.33
C ARG A 49 5.17 -7.09 1.27
N ALA A 50 5.57 -6.24 0.32
CA ALA A 50 4.97 -4.94 0.12
C ALA A 50 3.54 -5.07 -0.40
N ARG A 51 3.30 -5.95 -1.38
CA ARG A 51 2.01 -6.26 -2.00
C ARG A 51 0.95 -6.58 -0.97
N GLU A 52 1.25 -7.41 0.03
CA GLU A 52 0.30 -7.71 1.10
C GLU A 52 -0.12 -6.44 1.87
N ALA A 53 0.84 -5.59 2.24
CA ALA A 53 0.56 -4.33 2.95
C ALA A 53 -0.11 -3.27 2.06
N THR A 54 0.33 -3.14 0.80
CA THR A 54 -0.23 -2.25 -0.21
C THR A 54 -1.68 -2.65 -0.52
N ARG A 55 -1.94 -3.96 -0.67
CA ARG A 55 -3.28 -4.49 -0.89
C ARG A 55 -4.19 -4.21 0.31
N ASP A 56 -3.73 -4.44 1.53
CA ASP A 56 -4.50 -4.14 2.74
C ASP A 56 -4.86 -2.64 2.81
N ALA A 57 -3.91 -1.76 2.48
CA ALA A 57 -4.17 -0.33 2.38
C ALA A 57 -5.20 0.01 1.28
N TRP A 58 -5.12 -0.63 0.11
CA TRP A 58 -6.07 -0.46 -0.98
C TRP A 58 -7.48 -0.96 -0.63
N ASP A 59 -7.58 -2.16 -0.05
CA ASP A 59 -8.85 -2.73 0.41
C ASP A 59 -9.49 -1.83 1.49
N ARG A 60 -8.67 -1.21 2.37
CA ARG A 60 -9.11 -0.20 3.32
C ARG A 60 -9.58 1.10 2.66
N LEU A 61 -8.97 1.55 1.58
CA LEU A 61 -9.37 2.80 0.91
C LEU A 61 -10.61 2.60 0.04
N ASP A 62 -10.73 1.45 -0.61
CA ASP A 62 -11.91 1.04 -1.40
C ASP A 62 -13.14 0.81 -0.50
N GLY A 63 -12.94 0.18 0.66
CA GLY A 63 -14.02 -0.13 1.61
C GLY A 63 -14.22 0.87 2.76
N GLY A 64 -13.24 1.74 3.02
CA GLY A 64 -13.12 2.48 4.29
C GLY A 64 -12.98 3.99 4.16
N ALA A 65 -13.26 4.59 2.99
CA ALA A 65 -13.48 6.04 2.89
C ALA A 65 -14.68 6.54 3.73
N THR A 66 -15.32 5.68 4.54
CA THR A 66 -16.39 6.02 5.48
C THR A 66 -16.08 5.69 6.95
N GLU A 67 -14.83 5.53 7.36
CA GLU A 67 -14.47 5.50 8.79
C GLU A 67 -13.26 6.42 9.06
N GLU A 68 -13.51 7.73 8.95
CA GLU A 68 -12.85 8.70 9.82
C GLU A 68 -13.57 8.69 11.18
N GLU A 69 -12.79 8.87 12.25
CA GLU A 69 -13.19 9.11 13.65
C GLU A 69 -13.55 7.90 14.51
N GLU A 70 -12.61 7.50 15.39
CA GLU A 70 -12.73 7.01 16.78
C GLU A 70 -11.39 6.30 17.10
N GLU A 71 -10.61 6.59 18.15
CA GLU A 71 -10.77 7.32 19.41
C GLU A 71 -9.38 7.69 19.99
N GLU A 72 -9.36 8.81 20.72
CA GLU A 72 -8.54 9.23 21.90
C GLU A 72 -7.00 9.41 21.84
#